data_AF-A0A9D9CQ45-F1
#
_entry.id   AF-A0A9D9CQ45-F1
#
_cell.length_a   1.000
_cell.length_b   1.000
_cell.length_c   1.000
_cell.angle_alpha   90.00
_cell.angle_beta   90.00
_cell.angle_gamma   90.00
#
_symmetry.space_group_name_H-M   'P 1'
#
loop_
_entity.id
_entity.type
_entity.pdbx_description
1 polymer ?
#
loop_
_entity_poly.entity_id
_entity_poly.type
_entity_poly.pdbx_seq_one_letter_code
_entity_poly.pdbx_strand_id
1 'polypeptide(L)'
;AVGLAANVVAEDGTIAIRVPSVNEFCTQLLRAFRKPIVSTSANISGEKSPVHLKDVSEAIASAADWTAQPSWDAGATGKASSIIKLGLNSEVKIIRE
;
A
#
# COMPACT_ATOMS: atom_id res chain seq x y z
N ALA A 1 -11.90 14.18 -3.75
CA ALA A 1 -11.04 14.23 -2.55
C ALA A 1 -10.06 15.40 -2.68
N VAL A 2 -9.85 16.20 -1.62
CA VAL A 2 -8.92 17.33 -1.66
C VAL A 2 -7.50 16.82 -1.35
N GLY A 3 -6.50 17.24 -2.13
CA GLY A 3 -5.09 16.91 -1.87
C GLY A 3 -4.65 15.48 -2.26
N LEU A 4 -5.45 14.78 -3.07
CA LEU A 4 -5.16 13.42 -3.55
C LEU A 4 -5.15 13.39 -5.08
N ALA A 5 -4.37 12.47 -5.66
CA ALA A 5 -4.30 12.31 -7.11
C ALA A 5 -5.67 11.87 -7.68
N ALA A 6 -6.06 12.39 -8.84
CA ALA A 6 -7.40 12.16 -9.37
C ALA A 6 -7.69 10.66 -9.65
N ASN A 7 -6.67 9.90 -10.00
CA ASN A 7 -6.74 8.48 -10.33
C ASN A 7 -6.80 7.54 -9.11
N VAL A 8 -6.77 8.05 -7.88
CA VAL A 8 -6.88 7.21 -6.67
C VAL A 8 -8.31 7.06 -6.16
N VAL A 9 -9.24 7.84 -6.69
CA VAL A 9 -10.66 7.77 -6.33
C VAL A 9 -11.31 6.66 -7.15
N ALA A 10 -11.95 5.71 -6.47
CA ALA A 10 -12.70 4.65 -7.13
C ALA A 10 -13.96 5.19 -7.83
N GLU A 11 -14.54 4.42 -8.74
CA GLU A 11 -15.76 4.80 -9.48
C GLU A 11 -16.95 5.11 -8.55
N ASP A 12 -17.00 4.45 -7.38
CA ASP A 12 -18.01 4.69 -6.35
C ASP A 12 -17.74 5.93 -5.48
N GLY A 13 -16.74 6.74 -5.84
CA GLY A 13 -16.37 7.97 -5.15
C GLY A 13 -15.59 7.75 -3.84
N THR A 14 -15.24 6.49 -3.50
CA THR A 14 -14.55 6.17 -2.25
C THR A 14 -13.03 6.11 -2.40
N ILE A 15 -12.32 6.08 -1.26
CA ILE A 15 -10.88 5.90 -1.18
C ILE A 15 -10.51 5.01 0.00
N ALA A 16 -9.45 4.21 -0.16
CA ALA A 16 -8.84 3.45 0.92
C ALA A 16 -7.61 4.19 1.49
N ILE A 17 -7.52 4.30 2.82
CA ILE A 17 -6.39 4.92 3.52
C ILE A 17 -5.76 3.91 4.45
N ARG A 18 -4.42 3.85 4.47
CA ARG A 18 -3.63 3.03 5.39
C ARG A 18 -2.65 3.91 6.15
N VAL A 19 -2.56 3.71 7.46
CA VAL A 19 -1.49 4.24 8.29
C VAL A 19 -0.51 3.09 8.60
N PRO A 20 0.68 3.03 7.96
CA PRO A 20 1.63 1.97 8.23
C PRO A 20 2.31 2.23 9.59
N SER A 21 1.90 1.51 10.63
CA SER A 21 2.41 1.70 12.01
C SER A 21 3.53 0.74 12.41
N VAL A 22 3.68 -0.40 11.72
CA VAL A 22 4.62 -1.47 12.11
C VAL A 22 6.00 -1.28 11.50
N ASN A 23 6.08 -0.75 10.27
CA ASN A 23 7.34 -0.60 9.55
C ASN A 23 7.90 0.82 9.73
N GLU A 24 9.07 0.91 10.37
CA GLU A 24 9.73 2.17 10.66
C GLU A 24 10.16 2.91 9.38
N PHE A 25 10.67 2.19 8.38
CA PHE A 25 11.06 2.76 7.09
C PHE A 25 9.90 3.49 6.42
N CYS A 26 8.71 2.89 6.34
CA CYS A 26 7.51 3.54 5.80
C CYS A 26 7.13 4.80 6.59
N THR A 27 7.26 4.77 7.91
CA THR A 27 6.95 5.92 8.76
C THR A 27 7.94 7.07 8.54
N GLN A 28 9.24 6.77 8.47
CA GLN A 28 10.29 7.75 8.19
C GLN A 28 10.14 8.35 6.77
N LEU A 29 9.84 7.50 5.77
CA LEU A 29 9.59 7.92 4.40
C LEU A 29 8.43 8.93 4.32
N LEU A 30 7.28 8.62 4.94
CA LEU A 30 6.12 9.52 4.97
C LEU A 30 6.44 10.85 5.67
N ARG A 31 7.22 10.82 6.75
CA ARG A 31 7.67 12.03 7.45
C ARG A 31 8.56 12.90 6.57
N ALA A 32 9.49 12.31 5.83
CA ALA A 32 10.37 13.03 4.91
C ALA A 32 9.60 13.65 3.73
N PHE A 33 8.66 12.90 3.15
CA PHE A 33 7.84 13.35 2.01
C PHE A 33 6.82 14.43 2.40
N ARG A 34 6.37 14.46 3.66
CA ARG A 34 5.34 15.37 4.18
C ARG A 34 4.03 15.34 3.38
N LYS A 35 3.76 14.21 2.72
CA LYS A 35 2.60 13.95 1.85
C LYS A 35 2.25 12.46 1.91
N PRO A 36 0.98 12.09 1.68
CA PRO A 36 0.61 10.69 1.50
C PRO A 36 1.24 10.12 0.23
N ILE A 37 1.49 8.81 0.25
CA ILE A 37 2.03 8.07 -0.89
C ILE A 37 0.94 7.13 -1.42
N VAL A 38 0.74 7.15 -2.73
CA VAL A 38 -0.10 6.16 -3.42
C VAL A 38 0.70 4.86 -3.48
N SER A 39 0.13 3.78 -2.95
CA SER A 39 0.81 2.49 -2.88
C SER A 39 -0.13 1.38 -3.33
N THR A 40 0.33 0.57 -4.28
CA THR A 40 -0.29 -0.68 -4.70
C THR A 40 0.64 -1.84 -4.33
N SER A 41 0.15 -3.07 -4.41
CA SER A 41 1.02 -4.23 -4.31
C SER A 41 2.01 -4.26 -5.48
N ALA A 42 3.28 -4.55 -5.19
CA ALA A 42 4.35 -4.54 -6.17
C ALA A 42 4.38 -5.88 -6.95
N ASN A 43 3.31 -6.17 -7.67
CA ASN A 43 3.17 -7.36 -8.52
C ASN A 43 2.60 -7.01 -9.89
N ILE A 44 2.83 -7.89 -10.86
CA ILE A 44 2.18 -7.80 -12.17
C ILE A 44 0.69 -8.11 -11.97
N SER A 45 -0.17 -7.40 -12.69
CA SER A 45 -1.63 -7.59 -12.58
C SER A 45 -2.02 -9.04 -12.82
N GLY A 46 -2.81 -9.62 -11.91
CA GLY A 46 -3.21 -11.02 -11.94
C GLY A 46 -2.24 -11.99 -11.24
N GLU A 47 -1.01 -11.58 -10.93
CA GLU A 47 -0.06 -12.40 -10.17
C GLU A 47 -0.24 -12.25 -8.66
N LYS A 48 0.32 -13.22 -7.91
CA LYS A 48 0.33 -13.18 -6.45
C LYS A 48 1.20 -12.02 -5.97
N SER A 49 0.69 -11.23 -5.02
CA SER A 49 1.48 -10.18 -4.39
C SER A 49 2.67 -10.77 -3.62
N PRO A 50 3.87 -10.18 -3.74
CA PRO A 50 5.04 -10.60 -3.00
C PRO A 50 4.83 -10.40 -1.50
N VAL A 51 5.32 -11.36 -0.72
CA VAL A 51 5.24 -11.34 0.75
C VAL A 51 6.39 -10.50 1.31
N HIS A 52 7.57 -10.67 0.73
CA HIS A 52 8.78 -9.94 1.06
C HIS A 52 9.31 -9.15 -0.12
N LEU A 53 10.15 -8.15 0.16
CA LEU A 53 10.79 -7.36 -0.89
C LEU A 53 11.64 -8.21 -1.85
N LYS A 54 12.27 -9.27 -1.33
CA LYS A 54 13.04 -10.25 -2.13
C LYS A 54 12.17 -11.10 -3.08
N ASP A 55 10.86 -11.13 -2.86
CA ASP A 55 9.92 -11.90 -3.68
C ASP A 55 9.36 -11.05 -4.84
N VAL A 56 9.67 -9.75 -4.90
CA VAL A 56 9.31 -8.87 -6.01
C VAL A 56 10.03 -9.35 -7.27
N SER A 57 9.29 -9.46 -8.38
CA SER A 57 9.87 -9.91 -9.64
C SER A 57 10.90 -8.93 -10.18
N GLU A 58 11.93 -9.46 -10.85
CA GLU A 58 12.97 -8.66 -11.50
C GLU A 58 12.37 -7.68 -12.51
N ALA A 59 11.28 -8.05 -13.19
CA ALA A 59 10.57 -7.20 -14.13
C ALA A 59 10.04 -5.91 -13.47
N ILE A 60 9.59 -5.99 -12.21
CA ILE A 60 9.15 -4.80 -11.45
C ILE A 60 10.33 -4.05 -10.87
N ALA A 61 11.30 -4.77 -10.29
CA ALA A 61 12.48 -4.17 -9.67
C ALA A 61 13.31 -3.35 -10.67
N SER A 62 13.48 -3.87 -11.89
CA SER A 62 14.22 -3.20 -12.97
C SER A 62 13.43 -2.07 -13.65
N ALA A 63 12.10 -2.08 -13.55
CA ALA A 63 11.25 -1.01 -14.09
C ALA A 63 11.05 0.17 -13.12
N ALA A 64 11.39 -0.01 -11.84
CA ALA A 64 11.30 1.04 -10.84
C ALA A 64 12.52 1.97 -10.89
N ASP A 65 12.32 3.27 -10.71
CA ASP A 65 13.42 4.24 -10.59
C ASP A 65 14.32 3.96 -9.38
N TRP A 66 13.77 3.32 -8.35
CA TRP A 66 14.48 2.99 -7.13
C TRP A 66 13.82 1.84 -6.38
N THR A 67 14.63 0.99 -5.76
CA THR A 67 14.17 -0.12 -4.91
C THR A 67 14.75 0.00 -3.50
N ALA A 68 13.93 -0.34 -2.50
CA ALA A 68 14.36 -0.39 -1.10
C ALA A 68 15.34 -1.55 -0.86
N GLN A 69 16.11 -1.48 0.23
CA GLN A 69 16.94 -2.60 0.64
C GLN A 69 16.11 -3.69 1.34
N PRO A 70 16.38 -4.99 1.12
CA PRO A 70 15.66 -6.08 1.81
C PRO A 70 15.73 -6.01 3.34
N SER A 71 16.77 -5.39 3.90
CA SER A 71 16.91 -5.16 5.34
C SER A 71 15.80 -4.28 5.93
N TRP A 72 15.16 -3.43 5.12
CA TRP A 72 14.05 -2.56 5.54
C TRP A 72 12.69 -3.23 5.51
N ASP A 73 12.63 -4.50 5.09
CA ASP A 73 11.44 -5.36 5.20
C ASP A 73 11.27 -5.96 6.61
N ALA A 74 12.12 -5.55 7.57
CA ALA A 74 12.04 -5.96 8.95
C ALA A 74 10.65 -5.65 9.56
N GLY A 75 10.06 -6.65 10.23
CA GLY A 75 8.74 -6.53 10.86
C GLY A 75 7.55 -6.70 9.89
N ALA A 76 7.78 -7.05 8.62
CA ALA A 76 6.70 -7.41 7.71
C ALA A 76 5.95 -8.65 8.21
N THR A 77 4.62 -8.56 8.28
CA THR A 77 3.74 -9.66 8.71
C THR A 77 3.58 -10.74 7.64
N GLY A 78 3.98 -10.45 6.40
CA GLY A 78 3.74 -11.27 5.23
C GLY A 78 2.26 -11.43 4.85
N LYS A 79 1.37 -10.67 5.49
CA LYS A 79 -0.07 -10.68 5.23
C LYS A 79 -0.49 -9.36 4.60
N ALA A 80 -1.38 -9.45 3.62
CA ALA A 80 -2.02 -8.27 3.07
C ALA A 80 -2.83 -7.55 4.16
N SER A 81 -2.96 -6.22 4.06
CA SER A 81 -3.74 -5.48 5.04
C SER A 81 -5.22 -5.85 4.97
N SER A 82 -5.86 -6.02 6.12
CA SER A 82 -7.31 -6.05 6.22
C SER A 82 -7.87 -4.74 5.67
N ILE A 83 -9.01 -4.82 4.99
CA ILE A 83 -9.69 -3.66 4.41
C ILE A 83 -11.12 -3.67 4.93
N ILE A 84 -11.50 -2.59 5.60
CA ILE A 84 -12.89 -2.33 6.00
C ILE A 84 -13.40 -1.11 5.24
N LYS A 85 -14.65 -1.16 4.79
CA LYS A 85 -15.38 -0.04 4.22
C LYS A 85 -16.43 0.42 5.22
N LEU A 86 -16.43 1.72 5.50
CA LEU A 86 -17.38 2.38 6.38
C LEU A 86 -18.46 3.05 5.53
N GLY A 87 -19.72 2.72 5.78
CA GLY A 87 -20.89 3.38 5.17
C GLY A 87 -21.34 4.60 5.95
N LEU A 88 -22.27 5.37 5.39
CA LEU A 88 -22.78 6.60 6.00
C LEU A 88 -23.62 6.36 7.26
N ASN A 89 -24.18 5.16 7.42
CA ASN A 89 -25.07 4.77 8.52
C ASN A 89 -24.38 3.83 9.52
N SER A 90 -23.09 4.04 9.79
CA SER A 90 -22.27 3.16 10.65
C SER A 90 -22.18 1.71 10.17
N GLU A 91 -22.44 1.47 8.88
CA GLU A 91 -22.28 0.16 8.26
C GLU A 91 -20.79 -0.19 8.15
N VAL A 92 -20.43 -1.41 8.54
CA VAL A 92 -19.07 -1.93 8.39
C VAL A 92 -19.11 -3.10 7.43
N LYS A 93 -18.38 -2.99 6.31
CA LYS A 93 -18.17 -4.08 5.37
C LYS A 93 -16.70 -4.49 5.38
N ILE A 94 -16.42 -5.74 5.67
CA ILE A 94 -15.08 -6.32 5.49
C ILE A 94 -14.90 -6.63 4.01
N ILE A 95 -13.92 -5.99 3.38
CA ILE A 95 -13.52 -6.24 1.98
C ILE A 95 -12.45 -7.33 1.92
N ARG A 96 -11.53 -7.34 2.90
CA ARG A 96 -10.46 -8.32 3.04
C ARG A 96 -10.08 -8.46 4.51
N GLU A 97 -9.84 -9.69 4.96
CA GLU A 97 -9.24 -9.98 6.28
C GLU A 97 -7.71 -9.88 6.25
#